data_AF-A0A392VQP5-F1
#
_entry.id   AF-A0A392VQP5-F1
#
_cell.length_a   1.000
_cell.length_b   1.000
_cell.length_c   1.000
_cell.angle_alpha   90.00
_cell.angle_beta   90.00
_cell.angle_gamma   90.00
#
_symmetry.space_group_name_H-M   'P 1'
#
loop_
_entity.id
_entity.type
_entity.pdbx_description
1 polymer ?
#
loop_
_entity_poly.entity_id
_entity_poly.type
_entity_poly.pdbx_seq_one_letter_code
_entity_poly.pdbx_strand_id
1 'polypeptide(L)' 'RLDGVVDPDNSLDVGLHKLTPGVPAARFVLPPAISHGSLFDGQTQIAIPTADEAILADMGPEAIRGEIAN' A
#
# COMPACT_ATOMS: atom_id res chain seq x y z
N ARG A 1 35.17 -10.09 -27.08
CA ARG A 1 34.39 -10.82 -26.07
C ARG A 1 34.77 -10.24 -24.71
N LEU A 2 33.96 -9.29 -24.23
CA LEU A 2 33.96 -8.80 -22.87
C LEU A 2 32.51 -8.89 -22.44
N ASP A 3 32.23 -9.83 -21.56
CA ASP A 3 30.92 -10.09 -20.98
C ASP A 3 30.55 -8.87 -20.10
N GLY A 4 29.69 -8.00 -20.65
CA GLY A 4 29.09 -6.91 -19.90
C GLY A 4 28.01 -7.49 -18.99
N VAL A 5 28.35 -7.66 -17.71
CA VAL A 5 27.38 -7.89 -16.64
C VAL A 5 26.35 -6.76 -16.71
N VAL A 6 25.12 -7.10 -17.11
CA VAL A 6 23.98 -6.21 -16.97
C VAL A 6 23.71 -6.09 -15.48
N ASP A 7 23.93 -4.89 -14.94
CA ASP A 7 23.53 -4.55 -13.59
C ASP A 7 21.99 -4.59 -13.54
N PRO A 8 21.36 -5.46 -12.74
CA PRO A 8 19.90 -5.55 -12.67
C PRO A 8 19.27 -4.26 -12.13
N ASP A 9 20.05 -3.36 -11.53
CA ASP A 9 19.61 -2.06 -11.04
C ASP A 9 19.35 -1.02 -12.15
N ASN A 10 19.82 -1.24 -13.38
CA ASN A 10 19.63 -0.27 -14.46
C ASN A 10 18.25 -0.37 -15.15
N SER A 11 17.36 -1.27 -14.69
CA SER A 11 16.01 -1.46 -15.26
C SER A 11 14.90 -0.74 -14.48
N LEU A 12 15.19 -0.07 -13.37
CA LEU A 12 14.16 0.57 -12.53
C LEU A 12 13.88 2.03 -12.89
N ASP A 13 14.67 2.64 -13.79
CA ASP A 13 14.59 4.08 -14.11
C ASP A 13 13.57 4.41 -15.22
N VAL A 14 13.10 3.42 -15.99
CA VAL A 14 12.17 3.65 -17.11
C VAL A 14 10.80 3.05 -16.78
N GLY A 15 10.01 3.78 -15.98
CA GLY A 15 8.56 3.56 -15.96
C GLY A 15 7.85 3.60 -14.60
N LEU A 16 8.46 4.11 -13.54
CA LEU A 16 7.73 4.35 -12.30
C LEU A 16 7.20 5.79 -12.30
N HIS A 17 5.90 5.97 -12.49
CA HIS A 17 5.24 7.27 -12.35
C HIS A 17 5.62 7.85 -10.99
N LYS A 18 6.51 8.85 -10.96
CA LYS A 18 6.96 9.45 -9.70
C LYS A 18 5.75 10.07 -9.02
N LEU A 19 5.37 9.52 -7.88
CA LEU A 19 4.33 10.08 -7.04
C LEU A 19 4.88 11.34 -6.41
N THR A 20 4.31 12.48 -6.80
CA THR A 20 4.65 13.77 -6.19
C THR A 20 4.04 13.81 -4.79
N PRO A 21 4.83 14.08 -3.74
CA PRO A 21 4.28 14.25 -2.40
C PRO A 21 3.13 15.26 -2.38
N GLY A 22 2.00 14.89 -1.76
CA GLY A 22 0.81 15.74 -1.68
C GLY A 22 -0.10 15.74 -2.91
N VAL A 23 0.21 14.98 -3.97
CA VAL A 23 -0.64 14.86 -5.15
C VAL A 23 -1.29 13.46 -5.20
N PRO A 24 -2.63 13.37 -5.11
CA PRO A 24 -3.33 12.10 -5.27
C PRO A 24 -3.07 11.51 -6.66
N ALA A 25 -2.63 10.26 -6.72
CA ALA A 25 -2.50 9.55 -7.99
C ALA A 25 -3.87 9.04 -8.45
N ALA A 26 -4.21 9.24 -9.72
CA ALA A 26 -5.41 8.68 -10.32
C ALA A 26 -5.41 7.13 -10.32
N ARG A 27 -4.23 6.51 -10.28
CA ARG A 27 -4.03 5.06 -10.15
C ARG A 27 -2.71 4.79 -9.44
N PHE A 28 -2.75 4.14 -8.27
CA PHE A 28 -1.58 3.63 -7.58
C PHE A 28 -1.41 2.14 -7.91
N VAL A 29 -0.32 1.76 -8.59
CA VAL A 29 0.04 0.37 -8.83
C VAL A 29 1.13 -0.01 -7.86
N LEU A 30 0.83 -0.92 -6.94
CA LEU A 30 1.81 -1.47 -6.01
C LEU A 30 2.90 -2.21 -6.80
N PRO A 31 4.19 -1.86 -6.62
CA PRO A 31 5.28 -2.65 -7.18
C PRO A 31 5.17 -4.10 -6.70
N PRO A 32 5.31 -5.12 -7.57
CA PRO A 32 5.21 -6.53 -7.20
C PRO A 32 6.11 -6.92 -6.01
N ALA A 33 7.29 -6.29 -5.89
CA ALA A 33 8.21 -6.51 -4.78
C ALA A 33 7.64 -6.12 -3.40
N ILE A 34 6.71 -5.16 -3.35
CA ILE A 34 6.04 -4.69 -2.11
C ILE A 34 4.81 -5.56 -1.80
N SER A 35 4.22 -6.22 -2.80
CA SER A 35 3.04 -7.09 -2.61
C SER A 35 3.32 -8.43 -1.91
N HIS A 36 4.58 -8.84 -1.77
CA HIS A 36 4.93 -10.14 -1.20
C HIS A 36 5.40 -10.10 0.27
N GLY A 37 5.49 -8.91 0.89
CA GLY A 37 5.87 -8.72 2.29
C GLY A 37 4.72 -8.20 3.15
N SER A 38 4.90 -8.20 4.47
CA SER A 38 3.95 -7.51 5.37
C SER A 38 3.96 -6.01 5.04
N LEU A 39 2.86 -5.50 4.47
CA LEU A 39 2.72 -4.09 4.11
C LEU A 39 2.75 -3.18 5.34
N PHE A 40 2.29 -3.71 6.47
CA PHE A 40 2.28 -3.03 7.76
C PHE A 40 3.18 -3.80 8.72
N ASP A 41 4.05 -3.07 9.40
CA ASP A 41 5.02 -3.58 10.38
C ASP A 41 4.44 -3.69 11.80
N GLY A 42 3.12 -3.52 11.95
CA GLY A 42 2.43 -3.42 13.23
C GLY A 42 2.70 -2.11 13.99
N GLN A 43 3.61 -1.25 13.51
CA GLN A 43 3.83 0.12 14.00
C GLN A 43 3.07 1.15 13.17
N THR A 44 2.55 0.73 12.01
CA THR A 44 1.70 1.57 11.18
C THR A 44 0.44 1.97 11.93
N GLN A 45 0.24 3.28 12.09
CA GLN A 45 -0.96 3.85 12.70
C GLN A 45 -1.96 4.23 11.61
N ILE A 46 -3.21 3.79 11.77
CA ILE A 46 -4.32 4.19 10.91
C ILE A 46 -5.09 5.27 11.66
N ALA A 47 -5.20 6.46 11.07
CA ALA A 47 -6.03 7.53 11.61
C ALA A 47 -7.45 7.38 11.06
N ILE A 48 -8.42 7.24 11.97
CA ILE A 48 -9.85 7.20 11.64
C ILE A 48 -10.47 8.52 12.11
N PRO A 49 -11.24 9.23 11.27
CA PRO A 49 -11.99 10.40 11.69
C PRO A 49 -12.94 10.05 12.85
N THR A 50 -13.12 10.98 13.80
CA THR A 50 -13.94 10.73 15.02
C THR A 50 -15.38 10.31 14.72
N ALA A 51 -15.98 10.85 13.65
CA ALA A 51 -17.32 10.47 13.23
C ALA A 51 -17.38 8.99 12.82
N ASP A 52 -16.37 8.53 12.09
CA ASP A 52 -16.31 7.16 11.58
C ASP A 52 -15.96 6.17 12.70
N GLU A 53 -15.12 6.59 13.67
CA GLU A 53 -14.83 5.82 14.88
C GLU A 53 -16.11 5.56 15.70
N ALA A 54 -16.99 6.56 15.83
CA ALA A 54 -18.28 6.39 16.51
C ALA A 54 -19.18 5.39 15.79
N ILE A 55 -19.18 5.37 14.45
CA ILE A 55 -19.94 4.40 13.65
C ILE A 55 -19.39 2.99 13.84
N LEU A 56 -18.07 2.81 13.82
CA LEU A 56 -17.43 1.51 14.03
C LEU A 56 -17.69 0.98 15.45
N ALA A 57 -17.67 1.87 16.45
CA ALA A 57 -17.98 1.51 17.83
C ALA A 57 -19.44 1.06 17.99
N ASP A 58 -20.38 1.71 17.31
CA ASP A 58 -21.80 1.34 17.31
C ASP A 58 -22.07 0.01 16.58
N MET A 59 -21.38 -0.22 15.46
CA MET A 59 -21.53 -1.44 14.66
C MET A 59 -21.13 -2.72 15.41
N GLY A 60 -20.11 -2.64 16.27
CA GLY A 60 -19.65 -3.75 17.09
C GLY A 60 -18.81 -4.80 16.34
N PRO A 61 -18.04 -5.63 17.08
CA PRO A 61 -16.99 -6.45 16.49
C PRO A 61 -17.49 -7.61 15.60
N GLU A 62 -18.70 -8.11 15.83
CA GLU A 62 -19.27 -9.20 15.01
C GLU A 62 -19.67 -8.72 13.62
N ALA A 63 -20.34 -7.57 13.53
CA ALA A 63 -20.77 -7.00 12.25
C ALA A 63 -19.56 -6.56 11.41
N ILE A 64 -18.53 -5.99 12.04
CA ILE A 64 -17.26 -5.66 11.37
C ILE A 64 -16.62 -6.93 10.78
N ARG A 65 -16.58 -8.04 11.53
CA ARG A 65 -16.04 -9.31 11.00
C ARG A 65 -16.85 -9.86 9.84
N GLY A 66 -18.18 -9.73 9.90
CA GLY A 66 -19.08 -10.14 8.82
C GLY A 66 -18.82 -9.36 7.52
N GLU A 67 -18.53 -8.07 7.61
CA GLU A 67 -18.20 -7.22 6.46
C GLU A 67 -16.82 -7.58 5.86
N ILE A 68 -15.80 -7.83 6.70
CA ILE A 68 -14.44 -8.16 6.23
C ILE A 68 -14.38 -9.55 5.59
N ALA A 69 -15.22 -10.48 6.03
CA ALA A 69 -15.24 -11.85 5.53
C ALA A 69 -15.96 -12.02 4.18
N ASN A 70 -16.53 -10.94 3.61
CA ASN A 70 -17.33 -10.94 2.38
C ASN A 70 -16.50 -10.64 1.12
#